data_AF-A0A8T5IGF9-F1
#
_entry.id   AF-A0A8T5IGF9-F1
#
_cell.length_a   1.000
_cell.length_b   1.000
_cell.length_c   1.000
_cell.angle_alpha   90.00
_cell.angle_beta   90.00
_cell.angle_gamma   90.00
#
_symmetry.space_group_name_H-M   'P 1'
#
loop_
_entity.id
_entity.type
_entity.pdbx_description
1 polymer ?
#
loop_
_entity_poly.entity_id
_entity_poly.type
_entity_poly.pdbx_seq_one_letter_code
_entity_poly.pdbx_strand_id
1 'polypeptide(L)'
;MSQAEEYEEFIGKVRDIHRFDSISGHLGWDQLTLMPEEGAAARAGILAWLAGKSHSLLVAQDFGGLIEKLENSLETLDDDKVANIREMAKAREKA
;
A
#
# COMPACT_ATOMS: atom_id res chain seq x y z
N MET A 1 -18.03 -8.98 10.67
CA MET A 1 -18.16 -8.52 9.27
C MET A 1 -18.33 -9.76 8.42
N SER A 2 -19.05 -9.66 7.31
CA SER A 2 -19.04 -10.70 6.29
C SER A 2 -17.70 -10.72 5.56
N GLN A 3 -17.33 -11.84 4.95
CA GLN A 3 -16.10 -11.95 4.14
C GLN A 3 -16.05 -10.88 3.03
N ALA A 4 -17.20 -10.54 2.43
CA ALA A 4 -17.28 -9.50 1.42
C ALA A 4 -16.92 -8.11 1.98
N GLU A 5 -17.38 -7.79 3.19
CA GLU A 5 -17.03 -6.54 3.88
C GLU A 5 -15.55 -6.53 4.29
N GLU A 6 -15.01 -7.65 4.76
CA GLU A 6 -13.59 -7.78 5.12
C GLU A 6 -12.68 -7.59 3.90
N TYR A 7 -13.06 -8.17 2.75
CA TYR A 7 -12.32 -7.98 1.51
C TYR A 7 -12.41 -6.53 1.00
N GLU A 8 -13.58 -5.89 1.08
CA GLU A 8 -13.71 -4.49 0.66
C GLU A 8 -12.89 -3.55 1.55
N GLU A 9 -12.82 -3.81 2.86
CA GLU A 9 -11.93 -3.06 3.76
C GLU A 9 -10.45 -3.29 3.41
N PHE A 10 -10.05 -4.56 3.20
CA PHE A 10 -8.70 -4.92 2.79
C PHE A 10 -8.30 -4.20 1.49
N ILE A 11 -9.11 -4.32 0.43
CA ILE A 11 -8.76 -3.73 -0.87
C ILE A 11 -8.79 -2.20 -0.82
N GLY A 12 -9.62 -1.61 0.04
CA GLY A 12 -9.58 -0.18 0.35
C GLY A 12 -8.21 0.26 0.86
N LYS A 13 -7.66 -0.46 1.86
CA LYS A 13 -6.33 -0.17 2.42
C LYS A 13 -5.20 -0.40 1.39
N VAL A 14 -5.30 -1.45 0.58
CA VAL A 14 -4.35 -1.71 -0.52
C VAL A 14 -4.34 -0.56 -1.53
N ARG A 15 -5.52 -0.07 -1.93
CA ARG A 15 -5.64 1.08 -2.84
C ARG A 15 -5.00 2.34 -2.26
N ASP A 16 -5.12 2.56 -0.95
CA ASP A 16 -4.48 3.71 -0.30
C ASP A 16 -2.96 3.59 -0.31
N ILE A 17 -2.39 2.43 0.03
CA ILE A 17 -0.93 2.16 -0.07
C ILE A 17 -0.44 2.48 -1.49
N HIS A 18 -1.07 1.90 -2.51
CA HIS A 18 -0.70 2.15 -3.90
C HIS A 18 -0.89 3.61 -4.34
N ARG A 19 -1.84 4.34 -3.75
CA ARG A 19 -2.00 5.78 -4.01
C ARG A 19 -0.78 6.56 -3.51
N PHE A 20 -0.26 6.26 -2.31
CA PHE A 20 0.97 6.88 -1.80
C PHE A 20 2.17 6.57 -2.70
N ASP A 21 2.31 5.32 -3.15
CA ASP A 21 3.41 4.91 -4.03
C ASP A 21 3.31 5.58 -5.42
N SER A 22 2.09 5.69 -5.96
CA SER A 22 1.84 6.36 -7.24
C SER A 22 2.20 7.85 -7.18
N ILE A 23 1.80 8.55 -6.11
CA ILE A 23 2.19 9.95 -5.89
C ILE A 23 3.71 10.07 -5.80
N SER A 24 4.37 9.17 -5.06
CA SER A 24 5.83 9.14 -4.93
C SER A 24 6.51 8.95 -6.30
N GLY A 25 5.98 8.06 -7.14
CA GLY A 25 6.46 7.85 -8.50
C GLY A 25 6.32 9.09 -9.39
N HIS A 26 5.17 9.78 -9.31
CA HIS A 26 4.96 11.03 -10.06
C HIS A 26 5.90 12.14 -9.61
N LEU A 27 6.11 12.30 -8.29
CA LEU A 27 7.06 13.27 -7.74
C LEU A 27 8.51 12.91 -8.06
N GLY A 28 8.84 11.63 -8.17
CA GLY A 28 10.15 11.16 -8.62
C GLY A 28 10.40 11.52 -10.09
N TRP A 29 9.41 11.34 -10.96
CA TRP A 29 9.49 11.77 -12.35
C TRP A 29 9.64 13.30 -12.46
N ASP A 30 8.81 14.06 -11.74
CA ASP A 30 8.86 15.53 -11.75
C ASP A 30 10.24 16.02 -11.28
N GLN A 31 10.83 15.38 -10.27
CA GLN A 31 12.16 15.72 -9.74
C GLN A 31 13.26 15.65 -10.80
N LEU A 32 13.13 14.73 -11.75
CA LEU A 32 14.12 14.48 -12.80
C LEU A 32 13.86 15.27 -14.09
N THR A 33 12.69 15.91 -14.23
CA THR A 33 12.26 16.49 -15.51
C THR A 33 11.88 17.95 -15.43
N LEU A 34 11.14 18.36 -14.39
CA LEU A 34 10.53 19.69 -14.31
C LEU A 34 10.95 20.48 -13.07
N MET A 35 11.31 19.80 -11.98
CA MET A 35 11.58 20.44 -10.70
C MET A 35 12.76 21.43 -10.78
N PRO A 36 12.61 22.67 -10.29
CA PRO A 36 13.73 23.61 -10.15
C PRO A 36 14.81 23.10 -9.18
N GLU A 37 16.06 23.53 -9.37
CA GLU A 37 17.21 23.08 -8.58
C GLU A 37 17.04 23.32 -7.06
N GLU A 38 16.51 24.49 -6.68
CA GLU A 38 16.26 24.85 -5.28
C GLU A 38 15.14 24.03 -4.61
N GLY A 39 14.37 23.24 -5.39
CA GLY A 39 13.29 22.40 -4.89
C GLY A 39 13.72 21.10 -4.21
N ALA A 40 14.99 20.72 -4.33
CA ALA A 40 15.48 19.39 -3.93
C ALA A 40 15.23 19.06 -2.45
N ALA A 41 15.48 20.00 -1.54
CA ALA A 41 15.30 19.77 -0.10
C ALA A 41 13.83 19.55 0.28
N ALA A 42 12.93 20.38 -0.27
CA ALA A 42 11.49 20.24 -0.04
C ALA A 42 10.95 18.93 -0.64
N ARG A 43 11.38 18.57 -1.86
CA ARG A 43 11.01 17.33 -2.52
C ARG A 43 11.45 16.11 -1.72
N ALA A 44 12.69 16.09 -1.24
CA ALA A 44 13.20 15.00 -0.41
C ALA A 44 12.36 14.80 0.87
N GLY A 45 11.98 15.90 1.55
CA GLY A 45 11.11 15.84 2.72
C GLY A 45 9.73 15.26 2.43
N ILE A 46 9.12 15.64 1.31
CA ILE A 46 7.81 15.12 0.87
C ILE A 46 7.90 13.62 0.58
N LEU A 47 8.90 13.19 -0.20
CA LEU A 47 9.08 11.78 -0.55
C LEU A 47 9.36 10.91 0.69
N ALA A 48 10.17 11.40 1.63
CA ALA A 48 10.42 10.72 2.90
C ALA A 48 9.13 10.56 3.72
N TRP A 49 8.30 11.61 3.79
CA TRP A 49 7.01 11.54 4.48
C TRP A 49 6.05 10.56 3.80
N LEU A 50 5.93 10.58 2.47
CA LEU A 50 5.09 9.65 1.71
C LEU A 50 5.54 8.19 1.92
N ALA A 51 6.85 7.93 1.85
CA ALA A 51 7.41 6.60 2.10
C ALA A 51 7.08 6.11 3.52
N GLY A 52 7.26 6.96 4.53
CA GLY A 52 6.90 6.65 5.91
C GLY A 52 5.40 6.37 6.08
N LYS A 53 4.54 7.12 5.37
CA LYS A 53 3.09 6.89 5.39
C LYS A 53 2.69 5.58 4.72
N SER A 54 3.19 5.30 3.51
CA SER A 54 2.95 4.04 2.80
C SER A 54 3.39 2.84 3.66
N HIS A 55 4.61 2.88 4.20
CA HIS A 55 5.12 1.83 5.08
C HIS A 55 4.25 1.67 6.35
N SER A 56 3.85 2.77 7.01
CA SER A 56 3.02 2.69 8.22
C SER A 56 1.67 2.01 7.99
N LEU A 57 1.07 2.17 6.81
CA LEU A 57 -0.17 1.50 6.43
C LEU A 57 0.08 0.01 6.16
N LEU A 58 1.17 -0.33 5.47
CA LEU A 58 1.54 -1.71 5.16
C LEU A 58 1.78 -2.57 6.40
N VAL A 59 2.43 -2.02 7.43
CA VAL A 59 2.77 -2.77 8.66
C VAL A 59 1.74 -2.60 9.77
N ALA A 60 0.66 -1.84 9.53
CA ALA A 60 -0.38 -1.59 10.51
C ALA A 60 -1.01 -2.92 11.02
N GLN A 61 -1.30 -2.98 12.32
CA GLN A 61 -1.81 -4.20 12.96
C GLN A 61 -3.20 -4.59 12.44
N ASP A 62 -4.05 -3.59 12.15
CA ASP A 62 -5.38 -3.80 11.59
C ASP A 62 -5.32 -4.38 10.17
N PHE A 63 -4.39 -3.91 9.34
CA PHE A 63 -4.16 -4.46 8.01
C PHE A 63 -3.65 -5.91 8.07
N GLY A 64 -2.71 -6.20 8.99
CA GLY A 64 -2.27 -7.58 9.25
C GLY A 64 -3.42 -8.48 9.70
N GLY A 65 -4.26 -8.01 10.61
CA GLY A 65 -5.44 -8.76 11.07
C GLY A 65 -6.47 -9.01 9.96
N LEU A 66 -6.62 -8.11 8.99
CA LEU A 66 -7.47 -8.33 7.81
C LEU A 66 -6.88 -9.42 6.88
N ILE A 67 -5.57 -9.39 6.65
CA ILE A 67 -4.88 -10.42 5.87
C ILE A 67 -5.08 -11.79 6.51
N GLU A 68 -4.81 -11.93 7.80
CA GLU A 68 -4.95 -13.20 8.53
C GLU A 68 -6.38 -13.75 8.46
N LYS A 69 -7.40 -12.89 8.60
CA LYS A 69 -8.81 -13.31 8.46
C LYS A 69 -9.12 -13.84 7.07
N LEU A 70 -8.68 -13.12 6.04
CA LEU A 70 -8.94 -13.49 4.65
C LEU A 70 -8.17 -14.76 4.25
N GLU A 71 -6.95 -14.95 4.75
CA GLU A 71 -6.15 -16.17 4.56
C GLU A 71 -6.86 -17.43 5.10
N ASN A 72 -7.66 -17.30 6.16
CA ASN A 72 -8.46 -18.40 6.69
C ASN A 72 -9.69 -18.75 5.81
N SER A 73 -9.93 -18.02 4.72
CA SER A 73 -11.12 -18.17 3.87
C SER A 73 -10.80 -18.28 2.37
N LEU A 74 -9.52 -18.47 2.00
CA LEU A 74 -9.04 -18.46 0.62
C LEU A 74 -9.81 -19.42 -0.31
N GLU A 75 -10.22 -20.59 0.19
CA GLU A 75 -10.94 -21.61 -0.60
C GLU A 75 -12.30 -21.13 -1.16
N THR A 76 -12.84 -20.04 -0.62
CA THR A 76 -14.13 -19.47 -1.01
C THR A 76 -14.00 -18.16 -1.79
N LEU A 77 -12.77 -17.69 -2.02
CA LEU A 77 -12.46 -16.50 -2.78
C LEU A 77 -12.09 -16.85 -4.23
N ASP A 78 -12.30 -15.90 -5.13
CA ASP A 78 -11.82 -16.00 -6.51
C ASP A 78 -10.30 -15.76 -6.61
N ASP A 79 -9.70 -16.23 -7.70
CA ASP A 79 -8.24 -16.24 -7.90
C ASP A 79 -7.60 -14.85 -7.79
N ASP A 80 -8.29 -13.79 -8.23
CA ASP A 80 -7.77 -12.42 -8.17
C ASP A 80 -7.67 -11.94 -6.72
N LYS A 81 -8.68 -12.23 -5.90
CA LYS A 81 -8.65 -11.90 -4.47
C LYS A 81 -7.56 -12.66 -3.74
N VAL A 82 -7.42 -13.95 -4.03
CA VAL A 82 -6.35 -14.79 -3.45
C VAL A 82 -4.97 -14.24 -3.80
N ALA A 83 -4.77 -13.83 -5.07
CA ALA A 83 -3.52 -13.21 -5.50
C ALA A 83 -3.23 -11.91 -4.76
N ASN A 84 -4.23 -11.02 -4.62
CA ASN A 84 -4.08 -9.76 -3.90
C ASN A 84 -3.66 -9.99 -2.44
N ILE A 85 -4.32 -10.92 -1.74
CA ILE A 85 -4.01 -11.23 -0.34
C ILE A 85 -2.57 -11.76 -0.23
N ARG A 86 -2.20 -12.73 -1.06
CA ARG A 86 -0.86 -13.34 -1.04
C ARG A 86 0.25 -12.32 -1.29
N GLU A 87 0.10 -11.47 -2.29
CA GLU A 87 1.14 -10.48 -2.62
C GLU A 87 1.27 -9.43 -1.51
N MET A 88 0.16 -9.02 -0.89
CA MET A 88 0.20 -8.06 0.22
C MET A 88 0.75 -8.68 1.52
N ALA A 89 0.44 -9.95 1.80
CA ALA A 89 1.04 -10.69 2.91
C ALA A 89 2.56 -10.76 2.77
N LYS A 90 3.04 -11.13 1.56
CA LYS A 90 4.47 -11.17 1.22
C LYS A 90 5.13 -9.80 1.27
N ALA A 91 4.44 -8.74 0.83
CA ALA A 91 4.95 -7.38 0.92
C ALA A 91 5.14 -6.96 2.39
N ARG A 92 4.18 -7.29 3.25
CA ARG A 92 4.25 -7.01 4.70
C ARG A 92 5.33 -7.82 5.41
N GLU A 93 5.51 -9.10 5.07
CA GLU A 93 6.57 -9.95 5.64
C GLU A 93 7.98 -9.36 5.38
N LYS A 94 8.16 -8.73 4.21
CA LYS A 94 9.44 -8.12 3.80
C LYS A 94 9.69 -6.73 4.40
N ALA A 95 8.64 -6.05 4.86
CA ALA A 95 8.70 -4.67 5.32
C ALA A 95 9.31 -4.57 6.73
#